data_AF-A0A962AEK8-F1
#
_entry.id   AF-A0A962AEK8-F1
#
_cell.length_a   1.000
_cell.length_b   1.000
_cell.length_c   1.000
_cell.angle_alpha   90.00
_cell.angle_beta   90.00
_cell.angle_gamma   90.00
#
_symmetry.space_group_name_H-M   'P 1'
#
loop_
_entity.id
_entity.type
_entity.pdbx_description
1 polymer ?
#
loop_
_entity_poly.entity_id
_entity_poly.type
_entity_poly.pdbx_seq_one_letter_code
_entity_poly.pdbx_strand_id
1 'polypeptide(L)'
;MKLASKAAAALVGALAFAGLSQAQSKTAVTPDQLKPPASILVDCAKAAPKGAVTTLPAELAAWAAVYCTKSGQIFNANEKYFGAFPDSGARATFGAAEMDNKSGAEREKAYFKTVTYKQMDDAEYQALLKVDPISEKILKGKKLYRLDLVSGGDNVLSFLVIDPLAEPFWVFPLTDKGLGSPAFFVVSAASLNRSR
;
A
#
# COMPACT_ATOMS: atom_id res chain seq x y z
N MET A 1 23.69 -82.19 17.28
CA MET A 1 25.00 -82.08 17.96
C MET A 1 25.39 -80.61 18.02
N LYS A 2 25.96 -80.19 19.16
CA LYS A 2 26.25 -78.81 19.58
C LYS A 2 27.46 -78.19 18.85
N LEU A 3 27.62 -76.88 19.07
CA LEU A 3 28.81 -75.99 18.95
C LEU A 3 28.72 -75.06 17.73
N ALA A 4 28.91 -73.74 17.80
CA ALA A 4 29.20 -72.74 18.84
C ALA A 4 29.01 -71.36 18.14
N SER A 5 28.27 -70.37 18.67
CA SER A 5 28.57 -69.43 19.76
C SER A 5 29.03 -68.04 19.27
N LYS A 6 28.24 -67.03 19.65
CA LYS A 6 28.58 -65.64 20.03
C LYS A 6 29.01 -64.63 18.94
N ALA A 7 28.13 -63.65 18.70
CA ALA A 7 28.39 -62.27 19.10
C ALA A 7 27.07 -61.55 19.38
N ALA A 8 27.03 -60.87 20.52
CA ALA A 8 25.90 -60.11 21.03
C ALA A 8 26.13 -58.60 20.79
N ALA A 9 25.03 -57.85 20.95
CA ALA A 9 24.94 -56.42 21.18
C ALA A 9 25.10 -55.51 19.94
N ALA A 10 24.42 -54.38 19.81
CA ALA A 10 23.21 -53.82 20.43
C ALA A 10 22.94 -52.48 19.71
N LEU A 11 21.68 -52.05 19.71
CA LEU A 11 21.20 -50.67 19.65
C LEU A 11 21.48 -49.77 18.42
N VAL A 12 20.37 -49.51 17.70
CA VAL A 12 19.77 -48.18 17.49
C VAL A 12 20.72 -47.00 17.23
N GLY A 13 20.82 -46.60 15.96
CA GLY A 13 21.05 -45.23 15.51
C GLY A 13 20.16 -45.00 14.29
N ALA A 14 18.94 -44.46 14.43
CA ALA A 14 18.62 -43.05 14.60
C ALA A 14 18.92 -42.22 13.33
N LEU A 15 17.84 -41.58 12.85
CA LEU A 15 17.79 -40.36 12.04
C LEU A 15 17.97 -40.59 10.53
N ALA A 16 16.89 -40.82 9.78
CA ALA A 16 15.98 -39.75 9.37
C ALA A 16 16.73 -38.53 8.81
N PHE A 17 17.28 -38.68 7.60
CA PHE A 17 17.44 -37.52 6.71
C PHE A 17 16.03 -37.14 6.20
N ALA A 18 15.22 -36.63 7.13
CA ALA A 18 14.22 -35.65 6.77
C ALA A 18 15.01 -34.53 6.10
N GLY A 19 14.77 -34.34 4.80
CA GLY A 19 15.23 -33.16 4.11
C GLY A 19 14.79 -31.97 4.94
N LEU A 20 15.76 -31.27 5.53
CA LEU A 20 15.54 -29.96 6.13
C LEU A 20 15.00 -29.11 4.99
N SER A 21 13.68 -28.98 4.95
CA SER A 21 13.02 -27.92 4.22
C SER A 21 13.63 -26.65 4.79
N GLN A 22 14.62 -26.08 4.09
CA GLN A 22 15.15 -24.78 4.43
C GLN A 22 13.96 -23.84 4.35
N ALA A 23 13.43 -23.48 5.52
CA ALA A 23 12.54 -22.35 5.64
C ALA A 23 13.32 -21.18 5.05
N GLN A 24 13.01 -20.81 3.80
CA GLN A 24 13.54 -19.62 3.16
C GLN A 24 13.15 -18.47 4.07
N SER A 25 14.08 -18.06 4.93
CA SER A 25 13.92 -16.92 5.81
C SER A 25 13.77 -15.73 4.89
N LYS A 26 12.53 -15.28 4.65
CA LYS A 26 12.28 -14.11 3.82
C LYS A 26 12.93 -12.93 4.51
N THR A 27 13.92 -12.33 3.85
CA THR A 27 14.58 -11.12 4.34
C THR A 27 13.53 -10.08 4.74
N ALA A 28 13.73 -9.46 5.91
CA ALA A 28 12.86 -8.40 6.39
C ALA A 28 12.76 -7.28 5.36
N VAL A 29 11.54 -6.80 5.12
CA VAL A 29 11.27 -5.65 4.26
C VAL A 29 11.89 -4.42 4.90
N THR A 30 12.77 -3.74 4.16
CA THR A 30 13.43 -2.51 4.61
C THR A 30 12.65 -1.27 4.13
N PRO A 31 12.79 -0.11 4.79
CA PRO A 31 12.14 1.14 4.36
C PRO A 31 12.46 1.53 2.90
N ASP A 32 13.68 1.25 2.43
CA ASP A 32 14.08 1.54 1.05
C ASP A 32 13.36 0.66 0.03
N GLN A 33 12.93 -0.53 0.44
CA GLN A 33 12.08 -1.41 -0.37
C GLN A 33 10.61 -0.99 -0.37
N LEU A 34 10.23 0.07 0.35
CA LEU A 34 8.86 0.62 0.39
C LEU A 34 8.76 1.96 -0.33
N LYS A 35 9.85 2.74 -0.36
CA LYS A 35 9.95 3.95 -1.18
C LYS A 35 9.95 3.61 -2.68
N PRO A 36 9.59 4.57 -3.55
CA PRO A 36 9.93 4.49 -4.97
C PRO A 36 11.45 4.37 -5.15
N PRO A 37 11.94 3.74 -6.24
CA PRO A 37 13.37 3.59 -6.47
C PRO A 37 14.12 4.92 -6.42
N ALA A 38 15.24 4.98 -5.70
CA ALA A 38 16.04 6.20 -5.58
C ALA A 38 16.49 6.77 -6.94
N SER A 39 16.62 5.91 -7.96
CA SER A 39 16.99 6.30 -9.33
C SER A 39 15.98 7.22 -10.03
N ILE A 40 14.72 7.21 -9.58
CA ILE A 40 13.65 8.05 -10.14
C ILE A 40 13.28 9.22 -9.23
N LEU A 41 13.68 9.20 -7.96
CA LEU A 41 13.34 10.23 -6.99
C LEU A 41 14.18 11.50 -7.22
N VAL A 42 13.55 12.65 -6.99
CA VAL A 42 14.19 13.97 -6.95
C VAL A 42 13.75 14.70 -5.68
N ASP A 43 14.58 15.64 -5.23
CA ASP A 43 14.28 16.45 -4.04
C ASP A 43 13.06 17.34 -4.29
N CYS A 44 11.96 17.09 -3.58
CA CYS A 44 10.73 17.87 -3.71
C CYS A 44 10.93 19.35 -3.40
N ALA A 45 11.83 19.71 -2.48
CA ALA A 45 12.08 21.11 -2.15
C ALA A 45 12.70 21.89 -3.33
N LYS A 46 13.32 21.17 -4.28
CA LYS A 46 14.00 21.75 -5.45
C LYS A 46 13.20 21.57 -6.75
N ALA A 47 12.52 20.44 -6.90
CA ALA A 47 11.89 20.05 -8.16
C ALA A 47 10.39 20.36 -8.22
N ALA A 48 9.70 20.46 -7.09
CA ALA A 48 8.24 20.64 -7.08
C ALA A 48 7.86 22.05 -7.60
N PRO A 49 6.86 22.17 -8.49
CA PRO A 49 6.32 23.47 -8.90
C PRO A 49 5.81 24.30 -7.72
N LYS A 50 5.80 25.63 -7.85
CA LYS A 50 5.23 26.51 -6.83
C LYS A 50 3.74 26.17 -6.63
N GLY A 51 3.34 25.96 -5.38
CA GLY A 51 1.97 25.56 -5.03
C GLY A 51 1.72 24.05 -5.09
N ALA A 52 2.72 23.24 -5.43
CA ALA A 52 2.63 21.80 -5.30
C ALA A 52 2.60 21.36 -3.83
N VAL A 53 1.82 20.33 -3.56
CA VAL A 53 1.80 19.65 -2.26
C VAL A 53 3.14 18.94 -2.07
N THR A 54 3.84 19.31 -1.01
CA THR A 54 5.11 18.68 -0.60
C THR A 54 5.03 18.09 0.82
N THR A 55 3.94 18.38 1.53
CA THR A 55 3.66 17.88 2.88
C THR A 55 2.21 17.46 2.97
N LEU A 56 1.93 16.38 3.70
CA LEU A 56 0.57 15.88 3.91
C LEU A 56 0.07 16.22 5.33
N PRO A 57 -1.26 16.31 5.55
CA PRO A 57 -1.82 16.38 6.89
C PRO A 57 -1.31 15.22 7.76
N ALA A 58 -1.10 15.46 9.07
CA ALA A 58 -0.42 14.50 9.95
C ALA A 58 -1.05 13.08 9.94
N GLU A 59 -2.38 13.00 9.95
CA GLU A 59 -3.10 11.72 9.90
C GLU A 59 -2.83 10.95 8.60
N LEU A 60 -2.71 11.64 7.47
CA LEU A 60 -2.39 11.03 6.18
C LEU A 60 -0.88 10.72 6.08
N ALA A 61 -0.03 11.62 6.56
CA ALA A 61 1.42 11.46 6.59
C ALA A 61 1.88 10.27 7.46
N ALA A 62 1.03 9.81 8.39
CA ALA A 62 1.29 8.62 9.19
C ALA A 62 1.52 7.38 8.31
N TRP A 63 0.87 7.27 7.16
CA TRP A 63 0.94 6.10 6.28
C TRP A 63 1.23 6.40 4.80
N ALA A 64 1.04 7.63 4.33
CA ALA A 64 1.23 8.03 2.94
C ALA A 64 2.30 9.11 2.78
N ALA A 65 2.77 9.28 1.53
CA ALA A 65 3.69 10.33 1.13
C ALA A 65 3.43 10.77 -0.31
N VAL A 66 3.79 12.02 -0.60
CA VAL A 66 3.97 12.52 -1.97
C VAL A 66 5.46 12.50 -2.27
N TYR A 67 5.83 11.85 -3.36
CA TYR A 67 7.20 11.79 -3.84
C TYR A 67 7.33 12.57 -5.15
N CYS A 68 8.39 13.35 -5.28
CA CYS A 68 8.74 13.99 -6.54
C CYS A 68 9.66 13.06 -7.32
N THR A 69 9.31 12.81 -8.58
CA THR A 69 10.09 11.94 -9.46
C THR A 69 10.53 12.68 -10.71
N LYS A 70 11.43 12.06 -11.48
CA LYS A 70 11.79 12.47 -12.85
C LYS A 70 10.61 12.44 -13.83
N SER A 71 9.40 12.07 -13.40
CA SER A 71 8.21 12.02 -14.25
C SER A 71 6.99 12.64 -13.57
N GLY A 72 7.22 13.59 -12.65
CA GLY A 72 6.17 14.28 -11.90
C GLY A 72 5.96 13.70 -10.50
N GLN A 73 5.02 14.28 -9.75
CA GLN A 73 4.69 13.80 -8.42
C GLN A 73 3.85 12.54 -8.45
N ILE A 74 4.12 11.65 -7.50
CA ILE A 74 3.31 10.46 -7.22
C ILE A 74 2.88 10.45 -5.75
N PHE A 75 1.67 9.96 -5.50
CA PHE A 75 1.13 9.63 -4.19
C PHE A 75 1.24 8.12 -3.97
N ASN A 76 1.76 7.72 -2.82
CA ASN A 76 1.98 6.31 -2.46
C ASN A 76 2.01 6.17 -0.92
N ALA A 77 2.05 4.94 -0.43
CA ALA A 77 2.42 4.66 0.95
C ALA A 77 3.82 5.23 1.28
N ASN A 78 4.03 5.65 2.53
CA ASN A 78 5.32 6.11 3.01
C ASN A 78 6.27 4.93 3.29
N GLU A 79 7.49 5.20 3.73
CA GLU A 79 8.51 4.19 3.97
C GLU A 79 8.25 3.23 5.14
N LYS A 80 7.16 3.42 5.88
CA LYS A 80 6.71 2.54 6.97
C LYS A 80 5.59 1.61 6.52
N TYR A 81 4.96 1.89 5.38
CA TYR A 81 3.78 1.19 4.90
C TYR A 81 3.97 0.67 3.48
N PHE A 82 3.22 -0.38 3.16
CA PHE A 82 3.14 -0.96 1.84
C PHE A 82 1.69 -0.92 1.38
N GLY A 83 1.46 -0.29 0.22
CA GLY A 83 0.17 -0.24 -0.44
C GLY A 83 0.17 -1.08 -1.72
N ALA A 84 -0.75 -2.02 -1.88
CA ALA A 84 -0.82 -2.86 -3.09
C ALA A 84 -2.22 -3.37 -3.42
N PHE A 85 -2.41 -3.66 -4.71
CA PHE A 85 -3.61 -4.33 -5.20
C PHE A 85 -3.50 -5.85 -4.94
N PRO A 86 -4.50 -6.47 -4.28
CA PRO A 86 -4.46 -7.89 -3.90
C PRO A 86 -4.19 -8.84 -5.07
N ASP A 87 -4.84 -8.59 -6.21
CA ASP A 87 -4.85 -9.54 -7.33
C ASP A 87 -3.52 -9.57 -8.10
N SER A 88 -2.82 -8.44 -8.16
CA SER A 88 -1.58 -8.31 -8.95
C SER A 88 -0.33 -8.15 -8.10
N GLY A 89 -0.46 -7.78 -6.83
CA GLY A 89 0.66 -7.33 -6.00
C GLY A 89 1.29 -6.02 -6.47
N ALA A 90 0.72 -5.37 -7.50
CA ALA A 90 1.21 -4.09 -7.98
C ALA A 90 1.05 -3.02 -6.90
N ARG A 91 2.05 -2.15 -6.78
CA ARG A 91 1.99 -1.05 -5.81
C ARG A 91 0.88 -0.07 -6.16
N ALA A 92 0.16 0.38 -5.15
CA ALA A 92 -0.82 1.44 -5.26
C ALA A 92 -0.10 2.80 -5.39
N THR A 93 0.27 3.16 -6.61
CA THR A 93 0.95 4.41 -6.94
C THR A 93 0.07 5.23 -7.88
N PHE A 94 -0.22 6.46 -7.49
CA PHE A 94 -1.07 7.37 -8.27
C PHE A 94 -0.24 8.58 -8.66
N GLY A 95 -0.07 8.84 -9.95
CA GLY A 95 0.73 9.96 -10.43
C GLY A 95 -0.13 11.10 -10.95
N ALA A 96 0.30 12.32 -10.67
CA ALA A 96 -0.35 13.52 -11.17
C ALA A 96 -0.30 13.61 -12.71
N ALA A 97 0.73 13.01 -13.32
CA ALA A 97 0.87 12.97 -14.77
C ALA A 97 -0.23 12.13 -15.42
N GLU A 98 -0.52 10.95 -14.86
CA GLU A 98 -1.60 10.06 -15.31
C GLU A 98 -2.96 10.74 -15.17
N MET A 99 -3.20 11.40 -14.02
CA MET A 99 -4.45 12.13 -13.78
C MET A 99 -4.68 13.24 -14.81
N ASP A 100 -3.61 13.90 -15.26
CA ASP A 100 -3.66 14.95 -16.27
C ASP A 100 -3.50 14.45 -17.70
N ASN A 101 -3.45 13.13 -17.92
CA ASN A 101 -3.18 12.51 -19.22
C ASN A 101 -1.90 13.06 -19.92
N LYS A 102 -0.86 13.37 -19.14
CA LYS A 102 0.41 13.90 -19.61
C LYS A 102 1.37 12.78 -20.01
N SER A 103 2.10 13.01 -21.10
CA SER A 103 3.08 12.06 -21.65
C SER A 103 4.42 12.74 -21.98
N GLY A 104 5.47 11.94 -22.17
CA GLY A 104 6.81 12.46 -22.49
C GLY A 104 7.34 13.49 -21.49
N ALA A 105 7.92 14.58 -21.99
CA ALA A 105 8.52 15.64 -21.18
C ALA A 105 7.51 16.41 -20.31
N GLU A 106 6.22 16.38 -20.66
CA GLU A 106 5.19 17.10 -19.90
C GLU A 106 4.93 16.47 -18.52
N ARG A 107 5.28 15.19 -18.36
CA ARG A 107 5.13 14.44 -17.10
C ARG A 107 5.96 15.06 -15.98
N GLU A 108 7.16 15.55 -16.29
CA GLU A 108 8.11 16.09 -15.31
C GLU A 108 7.53 17.22 -14.45
N LYS A 109 6.60 17.98 -15.02
CA LYS A 109 5.96 19.13 -14.37
C LYS A 109 4.60 18.80 -13.77
N ALA A 110 4.16 17.54 -13.79
CA ALA A 110 2.89 17.16 -13.20
C ALA A 110 3.00 17.10 -11.67
N TYR A 111 2.02 17.67 -10.97
CA TYR A 111 2.03 17.80 -9.52
C TYR A 111 0.62 17.73 -8.94
N PHE A 112 0.51 17.48 -7.63
CA PHE A 112 -0.74 17.64 -6.89
C PHE A 112 -0.83 19.06 -6.37
N LYS A 113 -1.88 19.79 -6.73
CA LYS A 113 -2.15 21.13 -6.19
C LYS A 113 -2.81 21.07 -4.81
N THR A 114 -3.59 20.01 -4.55
CA THR A 114 -4.26 19.80 -3.28
C THR A 114 -4.32 18.31 -2.96
N VAL A 115 -4.14 17.97 -1.69
CA VAL A 115 -4.42 16.64 -1.14
C VAL A 115 -5.24 16.84 0.13
N THR A 116 -6.47 16.36 0.14
CA THR A 116 -7.37 16.46 1.30
C THR A 116 -7.51 15.10 1.96
N TYR A 117 -7.56 15.11 3.28
CA TYR A 117 -7.83 13.92 4.08
C TYR A 117 -8.69 14.32 5.26
N LYS A 118 -9.94 13.89 5.27
CA LYS A 118 -10.90 14.23 6.30
C LYS A 118 -11.76 13.04 6.67
N GLN A 119 -12.25 13.01 7.90
CA GLN A 119 -13.26 12.05 8.28
C GLN A 119 -14.50 12.26 7.39
N MET A 120 -15.03 11.17 6.85
CA MET A 120 -16.25 11.19 6.05
C MET A 120 -17.42 11.56 6.96
N ASP A 121 -18.18 12.57 6.57
CA ASP A 121 -19.37 12.98 7.30
C ASP A 121 -20.59 12.11 6.94
N ASP A 122 -21.65 12.24 7.75
CA ASP A 122 -22.87 11.45 7.55
C ASP A 122 -23.54 11.74 6.20
N ALA A 123 -23.46 12.99 5.69
CA ALA A 123 -24.07 13.34 4.42
C ALA A 123 -23.34 12.67 3.24
N GLU A 124 -22.01 12.66 3.27
CA GLU A 124 -21.15 11.95 2.31
C GLU A 124 -21.40 10.44 2.37
N TYR A 125 -21.53 9.87 3.57
CA TYR A 125 -21.83 8.46 3.77
C TYR A 125 -23.21 8.08 3.22
N GLN A 126 -24.26 8.84 3.54
CA GLN A 126 -25.61 8.59 3.01
C GLN A 126 -25.68 8.78 1.49
N ALA A 127 -24.94 9.75 0.94
CA ALA A 127 -24.84 9.94 -0.50
C ALA A 127 -24.20 8.73 -1.20
N LEU A 128 -23.14 8.15 -0.61
CA LEU A 128 -22.53 6.92 -1.09
C LEU A 128 -23.53 5.76 -1.06
N LEU A 129 -24.22 5.53 0.07
CA LEU A 129 -25.18 4.43 0.20
C LEU A 129 -26.40 4.56 -0.72
N LYS A 130 -26.77 5.79 -1.12
CA LYS A 130 -27.84 6.00 -2.09
C LYS A 130 -27.47 5.46 -3.47
N VAL A 131 -26.21 5.59 -3.86
CA VAL A 131 -25.68 5.12 -5.15
C VAL A 131 -25.31 3.64 -5.07
N ASP A 132 -24.72 3.22 -3.96
CA ASP A 132 -24.28 1.85 -3.71
C ASP A 132 -24.72 1.36 -2.32
N PRO A 133 -25.95 0.86 -2.20
CA PRO A 133 -26.47 0.35 -0.93
C PRO A 133 -25.74 -0.89 -0.42
N ILE A 134 -25.10 -1.66 -1.32
CA ILE A 134 -24.44 -2.92 -0.97
C ILE A 134 -23.19 -2.64 -0.12
N SER A 135 -22.55 -1.49 -0.36
CA SER A 135 -21.41 -1.02 0.43
C SER A 135 -21.68 -0.90 1.92
N GLU A 136 -22.93 -0.73 2.37
CA GLU A 136 -23.25 -0.69 3.81
C GLU A 136 -22.68 -1.92 4.55
N LYS A 137 -22.70 -3.10 3.91
CA LYS A 137 -22.20 -4.36 4.50
C LYS A 137 -20.73 -4.30 4.91
N ILE A 138 -19.93 -3.49 4.22
CA ILE A 138 -18.49 -3.37 4.50
C ILE A 138 -18.15 -2.10 5.28
N LEU A 139 -18.98 -1.06 5.20
CA LEU A 139 -18.70 0.25 5.80
C LEU A 139 -19.32 0.46 7.18
N LYS A 140 -20.40 -0.25 7.51
CA LYS A 140 -21.17 -0.03 8.73
C LYS A 140 -20.31 -0.18 9.99
N GLY A 141 -20.38 0.82 10.86
CA GLY A 141 -19.65 0.85 12.13
C GLY A 141 -18.14 1.03 11.99
N LYS A 142 -17.64 1.35 10.79
CA LYS A 142 -16.23 1.68 10.56
C LYS A 142 -16.00 3.18 10.64
N LYS A 143 -14.79 3.56 11.06
CA LYS A 143 -14.32 4.94 10.89
C LYS A 143 -13.93 5.13 9.42
N LEU A 144 -14.50 6.11 8.75
CA LEU A 144 -14.33 6.32 7.32
C LEU A 144 -13.66 7.67 7.07
N TYR A 145 -12.76 7.71 6.09
CA TYR A 145 -12.08 8.91 5.67
C TYR A 145 -12.19 9.09 4.17
N ARG A 146 -12.39 10.33 3.75
CA ARG A 146 -12.30 10.73 2.35
C ARG A 146 -10.90 11.25 2.07
N LEU A 147 -10.27 10.69 1.04
CA LEU A 147 -9.00 11.14 0.48
C LEU A 147 -9.27 11.66 -0.93
N ASP A 148 -8.98 12.93 -1.20
CA ASP A 148 -8.98 13.46 -2.58
C ASP A 148 -7.58 13.90 -2.97
N LEU A 149 -7.13 13.43 -4.13
CA LEU A 149 -5.95 13.92 -4.82
C LEU A 149 -6.42 14.84 -5.93
N VAL A 150 -5.90 16.08 -5.97
CA VAL A 150 -6.21 17.02 -7.04
C VAL A 150 -4.94 17.40 -7.76
N SER A 151 -4.86 17.12 -9.06
CA SER A 151 -3.71 17.44 -9.89
C SER A 151 -3.68 18.93 -10.27
N GLY A 152 -2.52 19.39 -10.77
CA GLY A 152 -2.35 20.73 -11.30
C GLY A 152 -3.25 21.04 -12.51
N GLY A 153 -3.79 20.03 -13.20
CA GLY A 153 -4.80 20.16 -14.25
C GLY A 153 -6.26 20.08 -13.75
N ASP A 154 -6.50 20.20 -12.45
CA ASP A 154 -7.82 20.18 -11.81
C ASP A 154 -8.57 18.83 -11.87
N ASN A 155 -7.89 17.75 -12.28
CA ASN A 155 -8.44 16.41 -12.23
C ASN A 155 -8.44 15.89 -10.79
N VAL A 156 -9.52 15.21 -10.40
CA VAL A 156 -9.71 14.70 -9.04
C VAL A 156 -9.72 13.18 -9.06
N LEU A 157 -8.94 12.58 -8.16
CA LEU A 157 -9.02 11.17 -7.84
C LEU A 157 -9.43 11.04 -6.37
N SER A 158 -10.61 10.48 -6.13
CA SER A 158 -11.21 10.37 -4.80
C SER A 158 -11.17 8.92 -4.31
N PHE A 159 -10.95 8.75 -3.01
CA PHE A 159 -10.94 7.46 -2.35
C PHE A 159 -11.67 7.50 -1.01
N LEU A 160 -12.20 6.34 -0.64
CA LEU A 160 -12.64 6.02 0.70
C LEU A 160 -11.56 5.19 1.40
N VAL A 161 -11.12 5.64 2.57
CA VAL A 161 -10.20 4.92 3.43
C VAL A 161 -10.97 4.43 4.66
N ILE A 162 -10.89 3.13 4.95
CA ILE A 162 -11.44 2.54 6.18
C ILE A 162 -10.37 2.61 7.26
N ASP A 163 -10.68 3.15 8.44
CA ASP A 163 -9.82 3.41 9.60
C ASP A 163 -8.32 3.13 9.37
N PRO A 164 -7.52 4.15 8.99
CA PRO A 164 -6.13 3.97 8.60
C PRO A 164 -5.23 3.49 9.76
N LEU A 165 -5.74 3.48 11.00
CA LEU A 165 -4.99 3.05 12.18
C LEU A 165 -5.16 1.55 12.48
N ALA A 166 -6.10 0.87 11.82
CA ALA A 166 -6.31 -0.57 11.97
C ALA A 166 -5.66 -1.32 10.79
N GLU A 167 -4.53 -1.98 11.04
CA GLU A 167 -3.80 -2.69 9.97
C GLU A 167 -4.25 -4.15 9.79
N PRO A 168 -4.30 -4.67 8.55
CA PRO A 168 -4.30 -3.91 7.30
C PRO A 168 -5.60 -3.13 7.13
N PHE A 169 -5.53 -1.98 6.46
CA PHE A 169 -6.72 -1.20 6.09
C PHE A 169 -6.90 -1.12 4.58
N TRP A 170 -8.11 -0.77 4.17
CA TRP A 170 -8.52 -0.75 2.77
C TRP A 170 -8.77 0.66 2.26
N VAL A 171 -8.37 0.87 1.01
CA VAL A 171 -8.61 2.10 0.26
C VAL A 171 -9.34 1.76 -1.03
N PHE A 172 -10.56 2.28 -1.15
CA PHE A 172 -11.46 2.07 -2.28
C PHE A 172 -11.50 3.33 -3.14
N PRO A 173 -11.32 3.24 -4.47
CA PRO A 173 -11.67 4.35 -5.35
C PRO A 173 -13.14 4.76 -5.14
N LEU A 174 -13.42 6.05 -5.13
CA LEU A 174 -14.80 6.57 -5.16
C LEU A 174 -15.15 6.91 -6.60
N THR A 175 -16.25 6.36 -7.08
CA THR A 175 -16.75 6.54 -8.45
C THR A 175 -18.17 7.08 -8.43
N ASP A 176 -18.67 7.49 -9.59
CA ASP A 176 -20.09 7.83 -9.81
C ASP A 176 -21.05 6.66 -9.53
N LYS A 177 -20.52 5.43 -9.46
CA LYS A 177 -21.25 4.19 -9.17
C LYS A 177 -21.02 3.66 -7.74
N GLY A 178 -20.39 4.45 -6.86
CA GLY A 178 -20.06 4.05 -5.50
C GLY A 178 -18.62 3.54 -5.35
N LEU A 179 -18.42 2.48 -4.56
CA LEU A 179 -17.07 1.95 -4.33
C LEU A 179 -16.52 1.27 -5.58
N GLY A 180 -15.42 1.81 -6.08
CA GLY A 180 -14.72 1.31 -7.25
C GLY A 180 -13.84 0.09 -6.93
N SER A 181 -13.48 -0.62 -8.00
CA SER A 181 -12.56 -1.74 -8.01
C SER A 181 -11.52 -1.54 -9.12
N PRO A 182 -10.25 -1.94 -8.92
CA PRO A 182 -9.73 -2.63 -7.75
C PRO A 182 -9.49 -1.68 -6.55
N ALA A 183 -9.83 -2.16 -5.36
CA ALA A 183 -9.37 -1.55 -4.11
C ALA A 183 -7.95 -2.04 -3.79
N PHE A 184 -7.20 -1.23 -3.04
CA PHE A 184 -5.89 -1.63 -2.53
C PHE A 184 -5.89 -1.66 -1.01
N PHE A 185 -5.02 -2.47 -0.44
CA PHE A 185 -4.80 -2.51 1.00
C PHE A 185 -3.50 -1.80 1.35
N VAL A 186 -3.42 -1.32 2.58
CA VAL A 186 -2.22 -0.72 3.17
C VAL A 186 -1.89 -1.45 4.47
N VAL A 187 -0.61 -1.79 4.65
CA VAL A 187 -0.11 -2.56 5.80
C VAL A 187 1.27 -2.06 6.20
N SER A 188 1.61 -2.04 7.50
CA SER A 188 2.96 -1.62 7.90
C SER A 188 4.02 -2.66 7.53
N ALA A 189 5.25 -2.18 7.37
CA ALA A 189 6.45 -3.00 7.28
C ALA A 189 6.57 -3.97 8.47
N ALA A 190 6.19 -3.52 9.67
CA ALA A 190 6.23 -4.34 10.88
C ALA A 190 5.25 -5.52 10.78
N SER A 191 4.03 -5.28 10.33
CA SER A 191 3.02 -6.32 10.11
C SER A 191 3.41 -7.29 8.98
N LEU A 192 4.03 -6.79 7.90
CA LEU A 192 4.61 -7.63 6.84
C LEU A 192 5.75 -8.51 7.34
N ASN A 193 6.64 -7.98 8.18
CA ASN A 193 7.79 -8.71 8.69
C ASN A 193 7.42 -9.74 9.77
N ARG A 194 6.31 -9.57 10.49
CA ARG A 194 5.79 -10.57 11.43
C ARG A 194 5.16 -11.79 10.75
N SER A 195 4.71 -11.65 9.50
CA SER A 195 3.98 -12.68 8.76
C SER A 195 4.85 -13.42 7.74
N ARG A 196 6.16 -13.18 7.74
CA ARG A 196 7.16 -13.73 6.82
C ARG A 196 8.02 -14.78 7.49
#